data_AF-M3HJJ8-F1
#
_entry.id   AF-M3HJJ8-F1
#
_cell.length_a   1.000
_cell.length_b   1.000
_cell.length_c   1.000
_cell.angle_alpha   90.00
_cell.angle_beta   90.00
_cell.angle_gamma   90.00
#
_symmetry.space_group_name_H-M   'P 1'
#
loop_
_entity.id
_entity.type
_entity.pdbx_description
1 polymer ?
#
loop_
_entity_poly.entity_id
_entity_poly.type
_entity_poly.pdbx_seq_one_letter_code
_entity_poly.pdbx_strand_id
1 'polypeptide(L)'
;MSALVQKVPKRLGELLGPEGTVEFVDFLNRAFGDNNSTAIDIVTDRFERRLLEEGSKLRSEISELKAEFRFEFSKFRSEFTDLKTEFTDLRTEFTNLKTEFANLKTDFADHRADIKSEVVEIHKSISLQTKWILGVVIGTIGVFSIIVKF
;
A
#
# COMPACT_ATOMS: atom_id res chain seq x y z
N MET A 1 -3.14 65.76 -6.06
CA MET A 1 -2.53 65.13 -7.25
C MET A 1 -1.64 66.16 -7.92
N SER A 2 -0.41 65.80 -8.31
CA SER A 2 0.43 66.68 -9.12
C SER A 2 -0.26 67.00 -10.46
N ALA A 3 -0.12 68.23 -10.96
CA ALA A 3 -0.68 68.61 -12.26
C ALA A 3 -0.13 67.69 -13.36
N LEU A 4 -1.04 67.02 -14.09
CA LEU A 4 -0.73 66.09 -15.18
C LEU A 4 -0.27 66.84 -16.43
N VAL A 5 -0.77 68.05 -16.64
CA VAL A 5 -0.37 68.96 -17.71
C VAL A 5 0.21 70.23 -17.09
N GLN A 6 1.50 70.48 -17.35
CA GLN A 6 2.23 71.62 -16.78
C GLN A 6 2.62 72.69 -17.81
N LYS A 7 2.54 72.39 -19.11
CA LYS A 7 2.90 73.32 -20.18
C LYS A 7 1.95 73.18 -21.37
N VAL A 8 1.46 74.33 -21.84
CA VAL A 8 0.70 74.45 -23.08
C VAL A 8 1.66 74.81 -24.22
N PRO A 9 1.49 74.26 -25.44
CA PRO A 9 2.28 74.65 -26.59
C PRO A 9 2.28 76.16 -26.81
N LYS A 10 3.45 76.76 -27.09
CA LYS A 10 3.64 78.23 -27.19
C LYS A 10 2.59 78.95 -28.05
N ARG A 11 2.37 78.47 -29.27
CA ARG A 11 1.39 79.07 -30.20
C ARG A 11 -0.04 79.05 -29.66
N LEU A 12 -0.39 77.99 -28.93
CA LEU A 12 -1.71 77.84 -28.33
C LEU A 12 -1.86 78.77 -27.12
N GLY A 13 -0.81 78.92 -26.31
CA GLY A 13 -0.79 79.88 -25.20
C GLY A 13 -0.86 81.34 -25.66
N GLU A 14 -0.19 81.69 -26.76
CA GLU A 14 -0.27 83.03 -27.37
C GLU A 14 -1.68 83.34 -27.91
N LEU A 15 -2.39 82.34 -28.45
CA LEU A 15 -3.77 82.46 -28.95
C LEU A 15 -4.82 82.56 -27.83
N LEU A 16 -4.63 81.81 -26.74
CA LEU A 16 -5.56 81.76 -25.60
C LEU A 16 -5.37 82.91 -24.60
N GLY A 17 -4.22 83.59 -24.64
CA GLY A 17 -3.85 84.61 -23.66
C GLY A 17 -3.53 84.03 -22.27
N PRO A 18 -3.13 84.88 -21.30
CA PRO A 18 -2.71 84.44 -19.98
C PRO A 18 -3.83 83.74 -19.19
N GLU A 19 -5.04 84.34 -19.11
CA GLU A 19 -6.16 83.73 -18.37
C GLU A 19 -6.68 82.46 -19.06
N GLY A 20 -6.86 82.48 -20.38
CA GLY A 20 -7.36 81.32 -21.13
C GLY A 20 -6.41 80.12 -21.11
N THR A 21 -5.09 80.36 -21.04
CA THR A 21 -4.10 79.30 -20.86
C THR A 21 -4.25 78.62 -19.50
N VAL A 22 -4.51 79.38 -18.43
CA VAL A 22 -4.70 78.84 -17.07
C VAL A 22 -5.98 78.02 -17.00
N GLU A 23 -7.11 78.55 -17.47
CA GLU A 23 -8.38 77.81 -17.48
C GLU A 23 -8.31 76.54 -18.32
N PHE A 24 -7.61 76.57 -19.46
CA PHE A 24 -7.42 75.39 -20.29
C PHE A 24 -6.56 74.33 -19.59
N VAL A 25 -5.49 74.72 -18.91
CA VAL A 25 -4.67 73.80 -18.10
C VAL A 25 -5.49 73.21 -16.96
N ASP A 26 -6.32 74.00 -16.28
CA ASP A 26 -7.22 73.53 -15.22
C ASP A 26 -8.27 72.56 -15.75
N PHE A 27 -8.85 72.84 -16.91
CA PHE A 27 -9.77 71.92 -17.59
C PHE A 27 -9.09 70.59 -17.92
N LEU A 28 -7.90 70.61 -18.52
CA LEU A 28 -7.16 69.40 -18.85
C LEU A 28 -6.79 68.61 -17.59
N ASN A 29 -6.27 69.28 -16.56
CA ASN A 29 -5.91 68.63 -15.31
C ASN A 29 -7.12 67.99 -14.62
N ARG A 30 -8.31 68.62 -14.70
CA ARG A 30 -9.56 68.04 -14.19
C ARG A 30 -10.00 66.84 -15.04
N ALA A 31 -10.13 67.00 -16.35
CA ALA A 31 -10.59 65.95 -17.25
C ALA A 31 -9.67 64.71 -17.26
N PHE A 32 -8.35 64.90 -17.31
CA PHE A 32 -7.39 63.79 -17.23
C PHE A 32 -7.28 63.22 -15.81
N GLY A 33 -7.42 64.05 -14.78
CA GLY A 33 -7.43 63.59 -13.39
C GLY A 33 -8.61 62.67 -13.10
N ASP A 34 -9.81 63.06 -13.50
CA ASP A 34 -11.05 62.29 -13.32
C ASP A 34 -11.01 60.98 -14.11
N ASN A 35 -10.54 61.03 -15.36
CA ASN A 35 -10.40 59.82 -16.19
C ASN A 35 -9.35 58.86 -15.63
N ASN A 36 -8.20 59.37 -15.16
CA ASN A 36 -7.15 58.53 -14.57
C ASN A 36 -7.61 57.93 -13.23
N SER A 37 -8.31 58.69 -12.39
CA SER A 37 -8.92 58.16 -11.17
C SER A 37 -9.90 57.03 -11.48
N THR A 38 -10.81 57.25 -12.42
CA THR A 38 -11.80 56.24 -12.84
C THR A 38 -11.12 54.98 -13.39
N ALA A 39 -10.07 55.13 -14.21
CA ALA A 39 -9.31 54.01 -14.74
C ALA A 39 -8.61 53.21 -13.63
N ILE A 40 -8.01 53.89 -12.65
CA ILE A 40 -7.38 53.26 -11.49
C ILE A 40 -8.42 52.49 -10.67
N ASP A 41 -9.59 53.07 -10.41
CA ASP A 41 -10.64 52.41 -9.64
C ASP A 41 -11.14 51.14 -10.34
N ILE A 42 -11.38 51.19 -11.66
CA ILE A 42 -11.81 50.02 -12.45
C ILE A 42 -10.74 48.93 -12.45
N VAL A 43 -9.48 49.29 -12.63
CA VAL A 43 -8.38 48.31 -12.65
C VAL A 43 -8.20 47.68 -11.27
N THR A 44 -8.33 48.48 -10.21
CA THR A 44 -8.24 48.02 -8.83
C THR A 44 -9.36 47.03 -8.50
N ASP A 45 -10.62 47.40 -8.79
CA ASP A 45 -11.77 46.51 -8.59
C ASP A 45 -11.62 45.19 -9.38
N ARG A 46 -11.21 45.27 -10.64
CA ARG A 46 -10.98 44.07 -11.48
C ARG A 46 -9.87 43.19 -10.90
N PHE A 47 -8.80 43.80 -10.39
CA PHE A 47 -7.70 43.08 -9.78
C PHE A 47 -8.12 42.40 -8.47
N GLU A 48 -8.82 43.12 -7.59
CA GLU A 48 -9.38 42.58 -6.35
C GLU A 48 -10.32 41.40 -6.63
N ARG A 49 -11.23 41.54 -7.60
CA ARG A 49 -12.12 40.46 -8.01
C ARG A 49 -11.36 39.23 -8.50
N ARG A 50 -10.36 39.40 -9.38
CA ARG A 50 -9.53 38.28 -9.86
C ARG A 50 -8.75 37.61 -8.74
N LEU A 51 -8.21 38.39 -7.80
CA LEU A 51 -7.52 37.85 -6.63
C LEU A 51 -8.46 37.00 -5.76
N LEU A 52 -9.69 37.45 -5.53
CA LEU A 52 -10.69 36.69 -4.78
C LEU A 52 -11.10 35.40 -5.52
N GLU A 53 -11.28 35.47 -6.84
CA GLU A 53 -11.60 34.31 -7.69
C GLU A 53 -10.49 33.26 -7.63
N GLU A 54 -9.23 33.65 -7.86
CA GLU A 54 -8.08 32.73 -7.79
C GLU A 54 -7.85 32.22 -6.37
N GLY A 55 -8.02 33.07 -5.35
CA GLY A 55 -7.93 32.65 -3.95
C GLY A 55 -8.99 31.62 -3.57
N SER A 56 -10.21 31.78 -4.07
CA SER A 56 -11.30 30.81 -3.89
C SER A 56 -11.00 29.50 -4.60
N LYS A 57 -10.52 29.56 -5.85
CA LYS A 57 -10.14 28.38 -6.63
C LYS A 57 -9.02 27.59 -5.96
N LEU A 58 -7.94 28.26 -5.56
CA LEU A 58 -6.84 27.63 -4.82
C LEU A 58 -7.33 26.97 -3.52
N ARG A 59 -8.26 27.62 -2.80
CA ARG A 59 -8.84 27.04 -1.59
C ARG A 59 -9.66 25.77 -1.89
N SER A 60 -10.38 25.73 -3.01
CA SER A 60 -11.10 24.52 -3.46
C SER A 60 -10.13 23.39 -3.79
N GLU A 61 -9.13 23.67 -4.63
CA GLU A 61 -8.12 22.68 -5.03
C GLU A 61 -7.36 22.10 -3.83
N ILE A 62 -6.99 22.95 -2.86
CA ILE A 62 -6.36 22.49 -1.60
C ILE A 62 -7.32 21.60 -0.79
N SER A 63 -8.60 21.94 -0.76
CA SER A 63 -9.60 21.17 -0.02
C SER A 63 -9.85 19.81 -0.66
N GLU A 64 -9.92 19.75 -1.98
CA GLU A 64 -10.03 18.52 -2.78
C GLU A 64 -8.79 17.64 -2.60
N LEU A 65 -7.58 18.21 -2.75
CA LEU A 65 -6.33 17.48 -2.55
C LEU A 65 -6.23 16.89 -1.13
N LYS A 66 -6.67 17.64 -0.12
CA LYS A 66 -6.69 17.18 1.27
C LYS A 66 -7.69 16.04 1.49
N ALA A 67 -8.83 16.08 0.81
CA ALA A 67 -9.83 15.02 0.88
C ALA A 67 -9.30 13.74 0.21
N GLU A 68 -8.71 13.87 -0.98
CA GLU A 68 -8.09 12.77 -1.72
C GLU A 68 -6.98 12.10 -0.91
N PHE A 69 -6.07 12.90 -0.34
CA PHE A 69 -4.99 12.38 0.49
C PHE A 69 -5.51 11.62 1.72
N ARG A 70 -6.58 12.12 2.36
CA ARG A 70 -7.20 11.41 3.49
C ARG A 70 -7.82 10.09 3.06
N PHE A 71 -8.48 10.07 1.90
CA PHE A 71 -9.11 8.87 1.36
C PHE A 71 -8.06 7.79 1.07
N GLU A 72 -7.02 8.12 0.31
CA GLU A 72 -5.93 7.20 -0.01
C GLU A 72 -5.18 6.72 1.24
N PHE A 73 -4.96 7.61 2.22
CA PHE A 73 -4.34 7.20 3.49
C PHE A 73 -5.22 6.21 4.28
N SER A 74 -6.54 6.43 4.32
CA SER A 74 -7.48 5.51 4.95
C SER A 74 -7.52 4.15 4.24
N LYS A 75 -7.49 4.14 2.91
CA LYS A 75 -7.43 2.92 2.11
C LYS A 75 -6.15 2.13 2.39
N PHE A 76 -4.99 2.79 2.33
CA PHE A 76 -3.70 2.17 2.67
C PHE A 76 -3.69 1.57 4.09
N ARG A 77 -4.33 2.26 5.06
CA ARG A 77 -4.43 1.76 6.44
C ARG A 77 -5.28 0.48 6.53
N SER A 78 -6.33 0.38 5.72
CA SER A 78 -7.15 -0.83 5.62
C SER A 78 -6.33 -1.99 5.03
N GLU A 79 -5.70 -1.78 3.88
CA GLU A 79 -4.86 -2.79 3.22
C GLU A 79 -3.75 -3.31 4.13
N PHE A 80 -3.11 -2.41 4.90
CA PHE A 80 -2.11 -2.80 5.89
C PHE A 80 -2.68 -3.66 7.03
N THR A 81 -3.93 -3.42 7.43
CA THR A 81 -4.60 -4.20 8.48
C THR A 81 -4.97 -5.59 7.97
N ASP A 82 -5.43 -5.68 6.73
CA ASP A 82 -5.75 -6.96 6.07
C ASP A 82 -4.48 -7.80 5.93
N LEU A 83 -3.37 -7.21 5.43
CA LEU A 83 -2.08 -7.89 5.34
C LEU A 83 -1.57 -8.41 6.69
N LYS A 84 -1.79 -7.65 7.77
CA LYS A 84 -1.41 -8.07 9.12
C LYS A 84 -2.24 -9.28 9.60
N THR A 85 -3.50 -9.35 9.19
CA THR A 85 -4.39 -10.47 9.49
C THR A 85 -3.93 -11.71 8.74
N GLU A 86 -3.71 -11.60 7.42
CA GLU A 86 -3.18 -12.69 6.59
C GLU A 86 -1.84 -13.23 7.14
N PHE A 87 -0.95 -12.35 7.60
CA PHE A 87 0.31 -12.78 8.21
C PHE A 87 0.12 -13.55 9.52
N THR A 88 -0.87 -13.17 10.33
CA THR A 88 -1.23 -13.89 11.56
C THR A 88 -1.78 -15.28 11.25
N ASP A 89 -2.63 -15.37 10.22
CA ASP A 89 -3.22 -16.63 9.77
C ASP A 89 -2.14 -17.57 9.24
N LEU A 90 -1.25 -17.08 8.37
CA LEU A 90 -0.12 -17.85 7.85
C LEU A 90 0.79 -18.37 8.96
N ARG A 91 1.02 -17.57 10.01
CA ARG A 91 1.80 -18.01 11.18
C ARG A 91 1.11 -19.14 11.95
N THR A 92 -0.22 -19.09 12.03
CA THR A 92 -1.02 -20.14 12.65
C THR A 92 -0.96 -21.43 11.84
N GLU A 93 -1.17 -21.34 10.52
CA GLU A 93 -1.03 -22.47 9.60
C GLU A 93 0.35 -23.12 9.68
N PHE A 94 1.42 -22.32 9.71
CA PHE A 94 2.78 -22.82 9.86
C PHE A 94 2.99 -23.57 11.19
N THR A 95 2.37 -23.10 12.27
CA THR A 95 2.44 -23.75 13.58
C THR A 95 1.69 -25.09 13.58
N ASN A 96 0.53 -25.15 12.92
CA ASN A 96 -0.23 -26.38 12.73
C ASN A 96 0.57 -27.39 11.90
N LEU A 97 1.12 -26.97 10.76
CA LEU A 97 1.96 -27.82 9.92
C LEU A 97 3.16 -28.39 10.68
N LYS A 98 3.80 -27.59 11.52
CA LYS A 98 4.90 -28.06 12.38
C LYS A 98 4.44 -29.15 13.36
N THR A 99 3.22 -29.03 13.88
CA THR A 99 2.62 -30.02 14.79
C THR A 99 2.29 -31.30 14.04
N GLU A 100 1.65 -31.20 12.87
CA GLU A 100 1.34 -32.34 12.01
C GLU A 100 2.62 -33.10 11.61
N PHE A 101 3.68 -32.39 11.25
CA PHE A 101 4.97 -33.00 10.94
C PHE A 101 5.58 -33.74 12.14
N ALA A 102 5.46 -33.18 13.35
CA ALA A 102 5.92 -33.85 14.57
C ALA A 102 5.12 -35.13 14.86
N ASN A 103 3.80 -35.09 14.67
CA ASN A 103 2.93 -36.27 14.83
C ASN A 103 3.30 -37.36 13.81
N LEU A 104 3.43 -36.99 12.53
CA LEU A 104 3.83 -37.93 11.47
C LEU A 104 5.17 -38.60 11.76
N LYS A 105 6.11 -37.86 12.36
CA LYS A 105 7.41 -38.41 12.77
C LYS A 105 7.26 -39.44 13.89
N THR A 106 6.35 -39.21 14.84
CA THR A 106 6.03 -40.17 15.90
C THR A 106 5.36 -41.41 15.32
N ASP A 107 4.32 -41.24 14.49
CA ASP A 107 3.60 -42.34 13.84
C ASP A 107 4.55 -43.23 13.02
N PHE A 108 5.49 -42.62 12.30
CA PHE A 108 6.51 -43.36 11.55
C PHE A 108 7.47 -44.14 12.47
N ALA A 109 7.84 -43.57 13.62
CA ALA A 109 8.68 -44.26 14.60
C ALA A 109 7.96 -45.46 15.23
N ASP A 110 6.67 -45.30 15.53
CA ASP A 110 5.81 -46.34 16.09
C ASP A 110 5.61 -47.48 15.09
N HIS A 111 5.21 -47.17 13.84
CA HIS A 111 5.12 -48.18 12.78
C HIS A 111 6.44 -48.92 12.54
N ARG A 112 7.58 -48.22 12.62
CA ARG A 112 8.89 -48.86 12.51
C ARG A 112 9.15 -49.84 13.67
N ALA A 113 8.72 -49.50 14.89
CA ALA A 113 8.84 -50.38 16.05
C ALA A 113 7.93 -51.61 15.92
N ASP A 114 6.68 -51.42 15.48
CA ASP A 114 5.70 -52.49 15.24
C ASP A 114 6.22 -53.48 14.20
N ILE A 115 6.66 -53.00 13.03
CA ILE A 115 7.25 -53.84 11.98
C ILE A 115 8.44 -54.64 12.52
N LYS A 116 9.31 -54.00 13.32
CA LYS A 116 10.45 -54.70 13.92
C LYS A 116 10.00 -55.80 14.89
N SER A 117 8.96 -55.54 15.68
CA SER A 117 8.38 -56.52 16.60
C SER A 117 7.79 -57.70 15.84
N GLU A 118 6.94 -57.46 14.84
CA GLU A 118 6.34 -58.49 14.00
C GLU A 118 7.40 -59.35 13.30
N VAL A 119 8.45 -58.74 12.75
CA VAL A 119 9.57 -59.48 12.14
C VAL A 119 10.26 -60.39 13.16
N VAL A 120 10.46 -59.95 14.40
CA VAL A 120 11.05 -60.78 15.47
C VAL A 120 10.14 -61.94 15.84
N GLU A 121 8.82 -61.72 15.92
CA GLU A 121 7.85 -62.78 16.20
C GLU A 121 7.77 -63.82 15.09
N ILE A 122 7.73 -63.38 13.83
CA ILE A 122 7.81 -64.25 12.66
C ILE A 122 9.11 -65.07 12.68
N HIS A 123 10.25 -64.45 13.00
CA HIS A 123 11.51 -65.17 13.08
C HIS A 123 11.51 -66.24 14.20
N LYS A 124 10.95 -65.92 15.38
CA LYS A 124 10.79 -66.88 16.47
C LYS A 124 9.90 -68.05 16.08
N SER A 125 8.77 -67.80 15.43
CA SER A 125 7.84 -68.85 15.03
C SER A 125 8.45 -69.78 13.98
N ILE A 126 9.15 -69.25 12.98
CA ILE A 126 9.90 -70.03 11.98
C ILE A 126 10.99 -70.88 12.64
N SER A 127 11.75 -70.32 13.59
CA SER A 127 12.80 -71.07 14.32
C SER A 127 12.20 -72.23 15.11
N LEU A 128 11.09 -72.01 15.80
CA LEU A 128 10.39 -73.05 16.56
C LEU A 128 9.89 -74.17 15.64
N GLN A 129 9.23 -73.81 14.52
CA GLN A 129 8.76 -74.77 13.52
C GLN A 129 9.94 -75.60 12.95
N THR A 130 11.06 -74.95 12.60
CA THR A 130 12.26 -75.61 12.07
C THR A 130 12.84 -76.63 13.06
N LYS A 131 12.89 -76.31 14.36
CA LYS A 131 13.36 -77.24 15.40
C LYS A 131 12.49 -78.50 15.47
N TRP A 132 11.17 -78.34 15.47
CA TRP A 132 10.24 -79.47 15.49
C TRP A 132 10.34 -80.32 14.23
N ILE A 133 10.45 -79.71 13.05
CA ILE A 133 10.64 -80.43 11.78
C ILE A 133 11.93 -81.25 11.81
N LEU A 134 13.05 -80.67 12.23
CA LEU A 134 14.33 -81.40 12.32
C LEU A 134 14.25 -82.58 13.30
N GLY A 135 13.59 -82.40 14.45
CA GLY A 135 13.37 -83.48 15.41
C GLY A 135 12.57 -84.64 14.81
N VAL A 136 11.50 -84.35 14.07
CA VAL A 136 10.69 -85.36 13.37
C VAL A 136 11.50 -86.06 12.27
N VAL A 137 12.27 -85.32 11.47
CA VAL A 137 13.11 -85.89 10.41
C VAL A 137 14.19 -86.82 10.97
N ILE A 138 14.89 -86.42 12.04
CA ILE A 138 15.90 -87.28 12.70
C ILE A 138 15.24 -88.52 13.30
N GLY A 139 14.10 -88.37 13.98
CA GLY A 139 13.35 -89.48 14.56
C GLY A 139 12.92 -90.51 13.51
N THR A 140 12.39 -90.06 12.38
CA THR A 140 11.98 -90.95 11.28
C THR A 140 13.16 -91.70 10.64
N ILE A 141 14.30 -91.04 10.42
CA ILE A 141 15.53 -91.70 9.94
C ILE A 141 16.05 -92.76 10.94
N GLY A 142 16.02 -92.43 12.23
CA GLY A 142 16.41 -93.36 13.30
C GLY A 142 15.54 -94.62 13.33
N VAL A 143 14.21 -94.45 13.27
CA VAL A 143 13.25 -95.55 13.22
C VAL A 143 13.46 -96.41 11.96
N PHE A 144 13.62 -95.78 10.80
CA PHE A 144 13.88 -96.50 9.54
C PHE A 144 15.17 -97.33 9.59
N SER A 145 16.24 -96.79 10.18
CA SER A 145 17.52 -97.51 10.34
C SER A 145 17.41 -98.75 11.23
N ILE A 146 16.51 -98.74 12.23
CA ILE A 146 16.22 -99.90 13.08
C ILE A 146 15.45 -100.95 12.28
N ILE A 147 14.45 -100.53 11.51
CA ILE A 147 13.59 -101.43 10.71
C ILE A 147 14.41 -102.16 9.62
N VAL A 148 15.34 -101.48 8.94
CA VAL A 148 16.12 -102.07 7.82
C VAL A 148 17.26 -102.98 8.29
N LYS A 149 17.67 -102.93 9.57
CA LYS A 149 18.74 -103.79 10.14
C LYS A 149 18.26 -105.15 10.65
N PHE A 150 16.95 -105.38 10.68
CA PHE A 150 16.32 -106.68 10.90
C PHE A 150 15.90 -107.29 9.55
#